data_AF-A0A948BEM1-F1
#
_entry.id   AF-A0A948BEM1-F1
#
_cell.length_a   1.000
_cell.length_b   1.000
_cell.length_c   1.000
_cell.angle_alpha   90.00
_cell.angle_beta   90.00
_cell.angle_gamma   90.00
#
_symmetry.space_group_name_H-M   'P 1'
#
loop_
_entity.id
_entity.type
_entity.pdbx_description
1 polymer ?
#
loop_
_entity_poly.entity_id
_entity_poly.type
_entity_poly.pdbx_seq_one_letter_code
_entity_poly.pdbx_strand_id
1 'polypeptide(L)'
;MKQGMSLPGQQPRCLALFQPRIEGDEALLELASCRFREAGIGPEYYAASPDELAWLLRFKPWPEAATTVHLARDIDPLKPEGSDRIFAFAKRFSQEVFGFIIHDRPEMAERSKAYLAALTKINDRLAALPGKPLLFIEYTAGLSPNFFCSFIEGLADLDQVSACLDIGHLGIKVIRTAFHKVYPDHDLRTFNPNDPRLPDYIEVMEKCVRHARPSVIKVITRLGKLNKPLHFHLHDGHPLSTLSPFGVSDHLSFFQTIPLPIIHKGKKITGPMFGPKGLQAIIKKTLEINRPALLSFTLEIHPTQERATLIEESQLFHHWQDKTNAERQNHWLTTLIQNHKLLQKSITAAGQTTSKKNSPIVQPVLASKKQIGKAT
;
A
#
# COMPACT_ATOMS: atom_id res chain seq x y z
N MET A 1 -21.29 -20.46 1.27
CA MET A 1 -21.60 -19.26 2.08
C MET A 1 -21.32 -18.03 1.24
N LYS A 2 -22.34 -17.27 0.83
CA LYS A 2 -22.15 -16.01 0.11
C LYS A 2 -21.58 -14.99 1.11
N GLN A 3 -20.29 -14.67 1.02
CA GLN A 3 -19.77 -13.47 1.68
C GLN A 3 -20.56 -12.28 1.14
N GLY A 4 -21.21 -11.54 2.05
CA GLY A 4 -21.96 -10.35 1.69
C GLY A 4 -21.01 -9.36 1.00
N MET A 5 -21.16 -9.21 -0.31
CA MET A 5 -20.51 -8.12 -1.05
C MET A 5 -21.06 -6.82 -0.46
N SER A 6 -20.22 -6.09 0.25
CA SER A 6 -20.57 -4.78 0.79
C SER A 6 -20.96 -3.85 -0.36
N LEU A 7 -21.98 -3.01 -0.15
CA LEU A 7 -22.39 -2.01 -1.12
C LEU A 7 -21.20 -1.10 -1.53
N PRO A 8 -21.12 -0.65 -2.79
CA PRO A 8 -20.09 0.27 -3.25
C PRO A 8 -19.97 1.49 -2.32
N GLY A 9 -18.76 1.78 -1.84
CA GLY A 9 -18.45 2.97 -1.03
C GLY A 9 -18.49 2.80 0.49
N GLN A 10 -18.82 1.62 1.04
CA GLN A 10 -18.80 1.41 2.50
C GLN A 10 -17.47 0.91 3.05
N GLN A 11 -16.57 0.40 2.20
CA GLN A 11 -15.27 -0.14 2.59
C GLN A 11 -14.14 0.39 1.71
N PRO A 12 -12.89 0.39 2.22
CA PRO A 12 -11.72 0.69 1.40
C PRO A 12 -11.55 -0.34 0.29
N ARG A 13 -11.03 0.09 -0.87
CA ARG A 13 -10.62 -0.84 -1.93
C ARG A 13 -9.36 -1.57 -1.45
N CYS A 14 -9.36 -2.90 -1.57
CA CYS A 14 -8.19 -3.72 -1.24
C CYS A 14 -7.67 -4.36 -2.53
N LEU A 15 -6.40 -4.13 -2.81
CA LEU A 15 -5.71 -4.59 -4.00
C LEU A 15 -4.42 -5.32 -3.59
N ALA A 16 -3.80 -6.02 -4.54
CA ALA A 16 -2.45 -6.55 -4.42
C ALA A 16 -1.70 -6.40 -5.74
N LEU A 17 -0.37 -6.39 -5.64
CA LEU A 17 0.53 -6.33 -6.79
C LEU A 17 0.22 -7.46 -7.76
N PHE A 18 -0.03 -7.10 -9.01
CA PHE A 18 -0.29 -8.01 -10.12
C PHE A 18 0.70 -7.71 -11.25
N GLN A 19 1.77 -8.48 -11.32
CA GLN A 19 2.82 -8.32 -12.31
C GLN A 19 3.49 -9.67 -12.60
N PRO A 20 3.93 -9.91 -13.84
CA PRO A 20 4.89 -10.97 -14.14
C PRO A 20 6.19 -10.75 -13.35
N ARG A 21 6.35 -11.44 -12.21
CA ARG A 21 7.55 -11.38 -11.35
C ARG A 21 8.37 -12.65 -11.38
N ILE A 22 7.76 -13.74 -11.84
CA ILE A 22 8.38 -15.06 -11.97
C ILE A 22 8.28 -15.42 -13.45
N GLU A 23 9.40 -15.89 -14.01
CA GLU A 23 9.47 -16.29 -15.40
C GLU A 23 8.54 -17.47 -15.69
N GLY A 24 7.78 -17.35 -16.78
CA GLY A 24 6.83 -18.34 -17.24
C GLY A 24 5.90 -17.75 -18.29
N ASP A 25 4.90 -18.55 -18.69
CA ASP A 25 3.86 -18.16 -19.63
C ASP A 25 2.62 -17.58 -18.93
N GLU A 26 1.55 -17.40 -19.70
CA GLU A 26 0.28 -16.83 -19.25
C GLU A 26 -0.39 -17.65 -18.12
N ALA A 27 -0.07 -18.93 -17.95
CA ALA A 27 -0.65 -19.75 -16.89
C ALA A 27 -0.33 -19.21 -15.48
N LEU A 28 0.80 -18.50 -15.30
CA LEU A 28 1.11 -17.82 -14.04
C LEU A 28 0.17 -16.63 -13.76
N LEU A 29 -0.28 -15.93 -14.80
CA LEU A 29 -1.24 -14.84 -14.69
C LEU A 29 -2.66 -15.37 -14.49
N GLU A 30 -3.00 -16.48 -15.12
CA GLU A 30 -4.25 -17.20 -14.85
C GLU A 30 -4.31 -17.69 -13.40
N LEU A 31 -3.22 -18.28 -12.90
CA LEU A 31 -3.10 -18.65 -11.49
C LEU A 31 -3.31 -17.42 -10.58
N ALA A 32 -2.63 -16.30 -10.85
CA ALA A 32 -2.82 -15.08 -10.07
C ALA A 32 -4.28 -14.59 -10.10
N SER A 33 -4.92 -14.61 -11.27
CA SER A 33 -6.32 -14.23 -11.46
C SER A 33 -7.27 -15.10 -10.62
N CYS A 34 -7.09 -16.43 -10.66
CA CYS A 34 -7.87 -17.39 -9.88
C CYS A 34 -7.72 -17.12 -8.37
N ARG A 35 -6.47 -17.00 -7.90
CA ARG A 35 -6.17 -16.77 -6.48
C ARG A 35 -6.71 -15.43 -5.98
N PHE A 36 -6.67 -14.39 -6.81
CA PHE A 36 -7.22 -13.09 -6.47
C PHE A 36 -8.76 -13.11 -6.42
N ARG A 37 -9.40 -13.83 -7.36
CA ARG A 37 -10.85 -14.04 -7.38
C ARG A 37 -11.33 -14.77 -6.13
N GLU A 38 -10.65 -15.85 -5.76
CA GLU A 38 -10.95 -16.63 -4.53
C GLU A 38 -10.84 -15.78 -3.26
N ALA A 39 -9.86 -14.89 -3.21
CA ALA A 39 -9.61 -14.03 -2.06
C ALA A 39 -10.47 -12.75 -2.05
N GLY A 40 -11.12 -12.39 -3.16
CA GLY A 40 -11.88 -11.15 -3.29
C GLY A 40 -11.00 -9.89 -3.30
N ILE A 41 -9.80 -9.97 -3.88
CA ILE A 41 -8.83 -8.87 -3.93
C ILE A 41 -8.65 -8.32 -5.35
N GLY A 42 -8.60 -7.00 -5.49
CA GLY A 42 -8.38 -6.33 -6.78
C GLY A 42 -6.90 -6.35 -7.22
N PRO A 43 -6.61 -6.19 -8.50
CA PRO A 43 -5.24 -6.07 -8.98
C PRO A 43 -4.76 -4.61 -9.03
N GLU A 44 -3.51 -4.39 -8.63
CA GLU A 44 -2.72 -3.26 -9.12
C GLU A 44 -1.76 -3.74 -10.19
N TYR A 45 -1.97 -3.29 -11.43
CA TYR A 45 -1.15 -3.72 -12.56
C TYR A 45 0.09 -2.86 -12.74
N TYR A 46 1.22 -3.51 -13.01
CA TYR A 46 2.43 -2.86 -13.46
C TYR A 46 2.52 -3.01 -14.97
N ALA A 47 2.42 -1.89 -15.70
CA ALA A 47 2.45 -1.89 -17.16
C ALA A 47 3.36 -0.77 -17.68
N ALA A 48 4.23 -1.11 -18.63
CA ALA A 48 5.12 -0.15 -19.29
C ALA A 48 4.40 0.62 -20.42
N SER A 49 3.37 0.04 -21.02
CA SER A 49 2.59 0.63 -22.11
C SER A 49 1.07 0.38 -22.02
N PRO A 50 0.24 1.20 -22.69
CA PRO A 50 -1.21 0.94 -22.78
C PRO A 50 -1.56 -0.41 -23.42
N ASP A 51 -0.77 -0.90 -24.39
CA ASP A 51 -1.03 -2.19 -25.03
C ASP A 51 -0.73 -3.36 -24.09
N GLU A 52 0.34 -3.25 -23.29
CA GLU A 52 0.64 -4.22 -22.24
C GLU A 52 -0.47 -4.24 -21.18
N LEU A 53 -0.97 -3.08 -20.77
CA LEU A 53 -2.10 -3.04 -19.83
C LEU A 53 -3.37 -3.67 -20.43
N ALA A 54 -3.68 -3.42 -21.71
CA ALA A 54 -4.80 -4.07 -22.38
C ALA A 54 -4.65 -5.61 -22.41
N TRP A 55 -3.41 -6.11 -22.53
CA TRP A 55 -3.12 -7.53 -22.40
C TRP A 55 -3.31 -8.03 -20.96
N LEU A 56 -2.74 -7.36 -19.96
CA LEU A 56 -2.87 -7.73 -18.54
C LEU A 56 -4.33 -7.73 -18.05
N LEU A 57 -5.16 -6.80 -18.53
CA LEU A 57 -6.57 -6.69 -18.17
C LEU A 57 -7.41 -7.92 -18.59
N ARG A 58 -6.92 -8.75 -19.52
CA ARG A 58 -7.57 -10.04 -19.84
C ARG A 58 -7.56 -11.01 -18.67
N PHE A 59 -6.58 -10.86 -17.76
CA PHE A 59 -6.44 -11.66 -16.55
C PHE A 59 -7.10 -11.01 -15.33
N LYS A 60 -7.97 -10.01 -15.52
CA LYS A 60 -8.70 -9.37 -14.42
C LYS A 60 -9.49 -10.42 -13.62
N PRO A 61 -9.34 -10.46 -12.27
CA PRO A 61 -9.97 -11.49 -11.44
C PRO A 61 -11.48 -11.60 -11.65
N TRP A 62 -12.19 -10.48 -11.78
CA TRP A 62 -13.58 -10.41 -12.24
C TRP A 62 -13.83 -9.05 -12.93
N PRO A 63 -14.84 -8.90 -13.80
CA PRO A 63 -14.99 -7.70 -14.64
C PRO A 63 -15.06 -6.37 -13.86
N GLU A 64 -15.69 -6.39 -12.69
CA GLU A 64 -15.93 -5.24 -11.82
C GLU A 64 -14.86 -5.09 -10.73
N ALA A 65 -13.77 -5.87 -10.78
CA ALA A 65 -12.70 -5.76 -9.79
C ALA A 65 -12.15 -4.33 -9.78
N ALA A 66 -11.93 -3.79 -8.58
CA ALA A 66 -11.24 -2.51 -8.45
C ALA A 66 -9.82 -2.68 -8.98
N THR A 67 -9.41 -1.77 -9.87
CA THR A 67 -8.11 -1.84 -10.53
C THR A 67 -7.38 -0.50 -10.41
N THR A 68 -6.12 -0.56 -9.99
CA THR A 68 -5.16 0.54 -10.14
C THR A 68 -4.04 0.15 -11.09
N VAL A 69 -3.30 1.13 -11.60
CA VAL A 69 -2.18 0.89 -12.50
C VAL A 69 -0.96 1.64 -12.01
N HIS A 70 0.08 0.89 -11.67
CA HIS A 70 1.38 1.42 -11.33
C HIS A 70 2.19 1.71 -12.60
N LEU A 71 2.43 2.98 -12.88
CA LEU A 71 3.13 3.40 -14.08
C LEU A 71 4.64 3.26 -13.90
N ALA A 72 5.35 3.14 -15.02
CA ALA A 72 6.79 2.98 -15.05
C ALA A 72 7.51 4.15 -14.35
N ARG A 73 8.61 3.82 -13.65
CA ARG A 73 9.40 4.76 -12.83
C ARG A 73 10.05 5.90 -13.63
N ASP A 74 10.23 5.72 -14.93
CA ASP A 74 10.83 6.69 -15.81
C ASP A 74 9.89 7.85 -16.18
N ILE A 75 8.58 7.71 -15.97
CA ILE A 75 7.60 8.76 -16.27
C ILE A 75 7.86 10.00 -15.41
N ASP A 76 7.98 11.13 -16.10
CA ASP A 76 8.23 12.45 -15.52
C ASP A 76 7.13 13.43 -15.97
N PRO A 77 6.25 13.91 -15.07
CA PRO A 77 5.20 14.85 -15.45
C PRO A 77 5.75 16.21 -15.89
N LEU A 78 7.01 16.56 -15.58
CA LEU A 78 7.64 17.78 -16.09
C LEU A 78 7.97 17.71 -17.58
N LYS A 79 8.05 16.50 -18.15
CA LYS A 79 8.37 16.27 -19.55
C LYS A 79 7.09 16.05 -20.36
N PRO A 80 6.96 16.64 -21.56
CA PRO A 80 5.80 16.41 -22.43
C PRO A 80 5.53 14.91 -22.64
N GLU A 81 6.56 14.12 -22.89
CA GLU A 81 6.45 12.68 -23.16
C GLU A 81 5.90 11.92 -21.94
N GLY A 82 6.30 12.31 -20.73
CA GLY A 82 5.79 11.70 -19.49
C GLY A 82 4.32 12.05 -19.25
N SER A 83 3.96 13.32 -19.41
CA SER A 83 2.55 13.75 -19.31
C SER A 83 1.66 13.06 -20.36
N ASP A 84 2.15 12.89 -21.59
CA ASP A 84 1.39 12.26 -22.65
C ASP A 84 1.27 10.74 -22.47
N ARG A 85 2.28 10.08 -21.89
CA ARG A 85 2.16 8.68 -21.47
C ARG A 85 1.07 8.52 -20.42
N ILE A 86 1.06 9.33 -19.35
CA ILE A 86 -0.01 9.30 -18.33
C ILE A 86 -1.39 9.43 -18.99
N PHE A 87 -1.53 10.39 -19.91
CA PHE A 87 -2.80 10.62 -20.59
C PHE A 87 -3.18 9.51 -21.57
N ALA A 88 -2.21 8.87 -22.24
CA ALA A 88 -2.48 7.74 -23.14
C ALA A 88 -3.09 6.56 -22.38
N PHE A 89 -2.56 6.25 -21.19
CA PHE A 89 -3.17 5.29 -20.28
C PHE A 89 -4.57 5.74 -19.83
N ALA A 90 -4.67 6.96 -19.30
CA ALA A 90 -5.93 7.46 -18.77
C ALA A 90 -7.03 7.49 -19.83
N LYS A 91 -6.77 8.03 -21.02
CA LYS A 91 -7.75 8.12 -22.11
C LYS A 91 -8.31 6.76 -22.51
N ARG A 92 -7.46 5.74 -22.61
CA ARG A 92 -7.87 4.39 -23.04
C ARG A 92 -8.66 3.65 -21.96
N PHE A 93 -8.30 3.81 -20.69
CA PHE A 93 -8.82 2.99 -19.59
C PHE A 93 -9.62 3.76 -18.53
N SER A 94 -10.06 4.99 -18.86
CA SER A 94 -10.68 5.92 -17.92
C SER A 94 -11.93 5.39 -17.18
N GLN A 95 -12.64 4.42 -17.77
CA GLN A 95 -13.81 3.79 -17.17
C GLN A 95 -13.52 2.43 -16.52
N GLU A 96 -12.33 1.86 -16.76
CA GLU A 96 -11.95 0.52 -16.30
C GLU A 96 -11.02 0.56 -15.09
N VAL A 97 -10.27 1.66 -14.94
CA VAL A 97 -9.23 1.84 -13.92
C VAL A 97 -9.63 2.97 -12.97
N PHE A 98 -9.49 2.73 -11.67
CA PHE A 98 -9.78 3.70 -10.62
C PHE A 98 -8.76 4.84 -10.58
N GLY A 99 -7.49 4.52 -10.81
CA GLY A 99 -6.43 5.51 -10.88
C GLY A 99 -5.07 4.94 -11.25
N PHE A 100 -4.15 5.85 -11.52
CA PHE A 100 -2.77 5.60 -11.94
C PHE A 100 -1.82 6.06 -10.84
N ILE A 101 -0.71 5.35 -10.65
CA ILE A 101 0.34 5.71 -9.70
C ILE A 101 1.57 6.15 -10.46
N ILE A 102 2.13 7.30 -10.11
CA ILE A 102 3.46 7.75 -10.51
C ILE A 102 4.31 7.96 -9.26
N HIS A 103 5.63 7.93 -9.44
CA HIS A 103 6.58 8.14 -8.37
C HIS A 103 6.81 9.64 -8.13
N ASP A 104 6.95 10.06 -6.87
CA ASP A 104 7.57 11.34 -6.56
C ASP A 104 9.01 11.39 -7.09
N ARG A 105 9.55 12.59 -7.24
CA ARG A 105 10.90 12.80 -7.79
C ARG A 105 11.64 13.91 -7.04
N PRO A 106 12.98 13.88 -6.99
CA PRO A 106 13.77 14.97 -6.40
C PRO A 106 13.42 16.35 -6.98
N GLU A 107 13.09 16.41 -8.27
CA GLU A 107 12.68 17.62 -8.99
C GLU A 107 11.41 18.25 -8.40
N MET A 108 10.59 17.52 -7.64
CA MET A 108 9.49 18.11 -6.88
C MET A 108 9.98 19.14 -5.86
N ALA A 109 11.15 18.92 -5.24
CA ALA A 109 11.78 19.88 -4.34
C ALA A 109 12.52 20.97 -5.09
N GLU A 110 13.25 20.62 -6.15
CA GLU A 110 14.10 21.56 -6.89
C GLU A 110 13.28 22.53 -7.77
N ARG A 111 12.14 22.06 -8.28
CA ARG A 111 11.31 22.76 -9.29
C ARG A 111 9.83 22.74 -8.91
N SER A 112 9.51 22.90 -7.62
CA SER A 112 8.14 22.71 -7.09
C SER A 112 7.06 23.44 -7.88
N LYS A 113 7.26 24.73 -8.23
CA LYS A 113 6.27 25.52 -8.99
C LYS A 113 5.99 24.92 -10.37
N ALA A 114 7.03 24.49 -11.08
CA ALA A 114 6.87 23.87 -12.39
C ALA A 114 6.17 22.51 -12.28
N TYR A 115 6.48 21.75 -11.23
CA TYR A 115 5.84 20.45 -10.97
C TYR A 115 4.35 20.61 -10.65
N LEU A 116 3.99 21.59 -9.79
CA LEU A 116 2.61 21.93 -9.50
C LEU A 116 1.84 22.35 -10.76
N ALA A 117 2.45 23.17 -11.61
CA ALA A 117 1.84 23.59 -12.88
C ALA A 117 1.63 22.40 -13.83
N ALA A 118 2.57 21.46 -13.90
CA ALA A 118 2.42 20.24 -14.68
C ALA A 118 1.28 19.36 -14.15
N LEU A 119 1.20 19.15 -12.84
CA LEU A 119 0.12 18.40 -12.20
C LEU A 119 -1.25 19.06 -12.38
N THR A 120 -1.31 20.40 -12.40
CA THR A 120 -2.55 21.14 -12.69
C THR A 120 -3.05 20.84 -14.10
N LYS A 121 -2.16 20.88 -15.11
CA LYS A 121 -2.52 20.50 -16.49
C LYS A 121 -2.98 19.05 -16.59
N ILE A 122 -2.33 18.14 -15.87
CA ILE A 122 -2.72 16.73 -15.84
C ILE A 122 -4.10 16.59 -15.16
N ASN A 123 -4.33 17.26 -14.03
CA ASN A 123 -5.61 17.27 -13.34
C ASN A 123 -6.76 17.64 -14.29
N ASP A 124 -6.62 18.74 -15.03
CA ASP A 124 -7.66 19.22 -15.94
C ASP A 124 -7.94 18.22 -17.07
N ARG A 125 -6.88 17.63 -17.64
CA ARG A 125 -6.99 16.57 -18.65
C ARG A 125 -7.70 15.34 -18.12
N LEU A 126 -7.41 14.91 -16.89
CA LEU A 126 -8.05 13.75 -16.25
C LEU A 126 -9.52 14.05 -15.90
N ALA A 127 -9.81 15.26 -15.44
CA ALA A 127 -11.16 15.69 -15.07
C ALA A 127 -12.13 15.74 -16.27
N ALA A 128 -11.60 15.94 -17.48
CA ALA A 128 -12.34 15.94 -18.73
C ALA A 128 -12.65 14.52 -19.27
N LEU A 129 -12.04 13.47 -18.72
CA LEU A 129 -12.26 12.09 -19.18
C LEU A 129 -13.52 11.48 -18.53
N PRO A 130 -14.22 10.56 -19.23
CA PRO A 130 -15.22 9.68 -18.62
C PRO A 130 -14.61 8.92 -17.44
N GLY A 131 -15.38 8.57 -16.42
CA GLY A 131 -14.86 7.81 -15.26
C GLY A 131 -13.88 8.56 -14.35
N LYS A 132 -13.29 9.68 -14.79
CA LYS A 132 -12.55 10.63 -13.95
C LYS A 132 -11.44 9.95 -13.13
N PRO A 133 -10.49 9.23 -13.77
CA PRO A 133 -9.49 8.45 -13.06
C PRO A 133 -8.54 9.36 -12.26
N LEU A 134 -8.12 8.87 -11.10
CA LEU A 134 -7.20 9.58 -10.23
C LEU A 134 -5.74 9.37 -10.67
N LEU A 135 -4.88 10.32 -10.33
CA LEU A 135 -3.43 10.18 -10.35
C LEU A 135 -2.89 10.28 -8.92
N PHE A 136 -2.23 9.24 -8.46
CA PHE A 136 -1.59 9.19 -7.16
C PHE A 136 -0.08 9.39 -7.30
N ILE A 137 0.48 10.27 -6.49
CA ILE A 137 1.91 10.51 -6.38
C ILE A 137 2.43 9.69 -5.20
N GLU A 138 3.20 8.67 -5.51
CA GLU A 138 3.80 7.75 -4.54
C GLU A 138 5.03 8.37 -3.87
N TYR A 139 5.13 8.21 -2.55
CA TYR A 139 6.36 8.52 -1.81
C TYR A 139 7.43 7.45 -2.05
N THR A 140 8.48 7.75 -2.81
CA THR A 140 9.57 6.81 -3.13
C THR A 140 10.98 7.44 -3.27
N ALA A 141 11.09 8.70 -3.67
CA ALA A 141 12.33 9.41 -3.98
C ALA A 141 13.14 9.74 -2.73
N GLY A 142 12.61 9.45 -1.54
CA GLY A 142 13.26 9.72 -0.28
C GLY A 142 13.31 11.21 0.07
N LEU A 143 12.34 11.99 -0.42
CA LEU A 143 12.08 13.36 0.04
C LEU A 143 11.87 13.38 1.57
N SER A 144 11.98 14.54 2.22
CA SER A 144 11.62 14.60 3.63
C SER A 144 10.09 14.40 3.79
N PRO A 145 9.61 13.64 4.80
CA PRO A 145 8.17 13.44 5.00
C PRO A 145 7.40 14.76 5.16
N ASN A 146 8.01 15.76 5.79
CA ASN A 146 7.42 17.08 5.95
C ASN A 146 7.27 17.82 4.62
N PHE A 147 8.29 17.74 3.75
CA PHE A 147 8.23 18.34 2.42
C PHE A 147 7.14 17.67 1.59
N PHE A 148 7.13 16.34 1.52
CA PHE A 148 6.11 15.59 0.77
C PHE A 148 4.69 15.98 1.21
N CYS A 149 4.42 16.00 2.52
CA CYS A 149 3.11 16.43 3.02
C CYS A 149 2.77 17.86 2.62
N SER A 150 3.71 18.80 2.72
CA SER A 150 3.46 20.21 2.37
C SER A 150 3.21 20.38 0.87
N PHE A 151 3.89 19.57 0.04
CA PHE A 151 3.68 19.55 -1.39
C PHE A 151 2.27 19.03 -1.73
N ILE A 152 1.85 17.91 -1.14
CA ILE A 152 0.52 17.34 -1.33
C ILE A 152 -0.58 18.28 -0.80
N GLU A 153 -0.36 18.97 0.31
CA GLU A 153 -1.26 20.03 0.80
C GLU A 153 -1.43 21.16 -0.21
N GLY A 154 -0.36 21.52 -0.95
CA GLY A 154 -0.43 22.46 -2.07
C GLY A 154 -1.24 21.97 -3.28
N LEU A 155 -1.61 20.68 -3.32
CA LEU A 155 -2.48 20.09 -4.33
C LEU A 155 -3.95 19.99 -3.86
N ALA A 156 -4.32 20.62 -2.74
CA ALA A 156 -5.64 20.46 -2.13
C ALA A 156 -6.79 20.62 -3.14
N ASP A 157 -6.70 21.62 -4.02
CA ASP A 157 -7.74 21.98 -4.99
C ASP A 157 -7.75 21.12 -6.28
N LEU A 158 -6.79 20.20 -6.46
CA LEU A 158 -6.72 19.34 -7.64
C LEU A 158 -7.48 18.03 -7.42
N ASP A 159 -8.77 17.96 -7.76
CA ASP A 159 -9.63 16.79 -7.48
C ASP A 159 -9.06 15.45 -7.98
N GLN A 160 -8.35 15.45 -9.11
CA GLN A 160 -7.83 14.23 -9.75
C GLN A 160 -6.41 13.86 -9.38
N VAL A 161 -5.73 14.65 -8.56
CA VAL A 161 -4.35 14.38 -8.16
C VAL A 161 -4.27 14.25 -6.66
N SER A 162 -3.75 13.12 -6.18
CA SER A 162 -3.61 12.86 -4.74
C SER A 162 -2.33 12.07 -4.42
N ALA A 163 -2.20 11.63 -3.17
CA ALA A 163 -1.03 10.88 -2.71
C ALA A 163 -1.26 9.36 -2.73
N CYS A 164 -0.24 8.64 -3.15
CA CYS A 164 0.00 7.27 -2.70
C CYS A 164 1.03 7.30 -1.57
N LEU A 165 0.67 6.74 -0.41
CA LEU A 165 1.59 6.58 0.71
C LEU A 165 2.13 5.16 0.74
N ASP A 166 3.35 4.99 0.26
CA ASP A 166 4.14 3.81 0.55
C ASP A 166 4.69 3.89 1.99
N ILE A 167 4.19 3.00 2.85
CA ILE A 167 4.55 3.01 4.27
C ILE A 167 5.94 2.41 4.53
N GLY A 168 6.45 1.54 3.66
CA GLY A 168 7.75 0.92 3.80
C GLY A 168 8.87 1.86 3.39
N HIS A 169 8.76 2.49 2.23
CA HIS A 169 9.68 3.56 1.78
C HIS A 169 9.76 4.69 2.81
N LEU A 170 8.60 5.14 3.33
CA LEU A 170 8.55 6.14 4.40
C LEU A 170 9.23 5.64 5.68
N GLY A 171 8.93 4.42 6.11
CA GLY A 171 9.53 3.79 7.29
C GLY A 171 11.05 3.75 7.18
N ILE A 172 11.59 3.21 6.09
CA ILE A 172 13.03 3.11 5.85
C ILE A 172 13.68 4.49 5.83
N LYS A 173 13.08 5.50 5.17
CA LYS A 173 13.61 6.87 5.19
C LYS A 173 13.67 7.45 6.59
N VAL A 174 12.64 7.26 7.41
CA VAL A 174 12.59 7.73 8.80
C VAL A 174 13.69 7.08 9.62
N ILE A 175 13.88 5.77 9.49
CA ILE A 175 14.90 5.02 10.23
C ILE A 175 16.29 5.49 9.83
N ARG A 176 16.56 5.61 8.53
CA ARG A 176 17.85 6.13 8.02
C ARG A 176 18.15 7.53 8.55
N THR A 177 17.14 8.40 8.56
CA THR A 177 17.27 9.77 9.09
C THR A 177 17.54 9.77 10.60
N ALA A 178 16.88 8.89 11.35
CA ALA A 178 17.11 8.76 12.80
C ALA A 178 18.51 8.20 13.10
N PHE A 179 18.96 7.20 12.34
CA PHE A 179 20.28 6.59 12.50
C PHE A 179 21.40 7.58 12.17
N HIS A 180 21.30 8.30 11.05
CA HIS A 180 22.30 9.30 10.66
C HIS A 180 22.46 10.44 11.68
N LYS A 181 21.41 10.78 12.44
CA LYS A 181 21.52 11.76 13.54
C LYS A 181 22.40 11.27 14.70
N VAL A 182 22.45 9.95 14.91
CA VAL A 182 23.27 9.34 15.96
C VAL A 182 24.67 9.02 15.44
N TYR A 183 24.77 8.58 14.18
CA TYR A 183 26.01 8.23 13.50
C TYR A 183 26.13 8.98 12.16
N PRO A 184 26.57 10.25 12.15
CA PRO A 184 26.64 11.07 10.94
C PRO A 184 27.54 10.47 9.85
N ASP A 185 28.63 9.81 10.25
CA ASP A 185 29.61 9.24 9.33
C ASP A 185 29.25 7.84 8.83
N HIS A 186 28.09 7.30 9.23
CA HIS A 186 27.65 5.96 8.85
C HIS A 186 26.36 6.01 8.02
N ASP A 187 26.40 5.33 6.88
CA ASP A 187 25.20 5.10 6.08
C ASP A 187 24.60 3.74 6.42
N LEU A 188 23.37 3.77 6.94
CA LEU A 188 22.62 2.57 7.31
C LEU A 188 22.46 1.59 6.13
N ARG A 189 22.49 2.06 4.88
CA ARG A 189 22.42 1.20 3.69
C ARG A 189 23.61 0.26 3.51
N THR A 190 24.73 0.57 4.15
CA THR A 190 25.95 -0.26 4.07
C THR A 190 25.92 -1.46 5.00
N PHE A 191 24.96 -1.49 5.93
CA PHE A 191 24.79 -2.61 6.83
C PHE A 191 23.95 -3.70 6.17
N ASN A 192 24.35 -4.94 6.43
CA ASN A 192 23.60 -6.14 6.12
C ASN A 192 23.67 -7.08 7.34
N PRO A 193 22.88 -8.18 7.40
CA PRO A 193 22.88 -9.08 8.54
C PRO A 193 24.28 -9.60 8.93
N ASN A 194 25.17 -9.80 7.95
CA ASN A 194 26.51 -10.36 8.14
C ASN A 194 27.59 -9.30 8.37
N ASP A 195 27.23 -8.02 8.50
CA ASP A 195 28.21 -6.97 8.76
C ASP A 195 28.89 -7.21 10.13
N PRO A 196 30.22 -7.34 10.19
CA PRO A 196 30.93 -7.62 11.45
C PRO A 196 30.77 -6.51 12.49
N ARG A 197 30.41 -5.30 12.06
CA ARG A 197 30.13 -4.16 12.95
C ARG A 197 28.75 -4.25 13.59
N LEU A 198 27.84 -5.06 13.05
CA LEU A 198 26.43 -5.11 13.48
C LEU A 198 26.23 -5.23 15.01
N PRO A 199 27.00 -6.03 15.77
CA PRO A 199 26.87 -6.08 17.23
C PRO A 199 26.90 -4.72 17.93
N ASP A 200 27.70 -3.78 17.42
CA ASP A 200 27.87 -2.45 18.01
C ASP A 200 26.71 -1.50 17.66
N TYR A 201 26.01 -1.74 16.55
CA TYR A 201 24.98 -0.84 16.02
C TYR A 201 23.55 -1.35 16.19
N ILE A 202 23.35 -2.66 16.36
CA ILE A 202 22.02 -3.29 16.31
C ILE A 202 21.06 -2.71 17.34
N GLU A 203 21.53 -2.36 18.54
CA GLU A 203 20.65 -1.76 19.54
C GLU A 203 20.13 -0.40 19.08
N VAL A 204 21.02 0.47 18.57
CA VAL A 204 20.64 1.80 18.05
C VAL A 204 19.76 1.68 16.83
N MET A 205 20.04 0.74 15.92
CA MET A 205 19.19 0.45 14.77
C MET A 205 17.78 0.09 15.21
N GLU A 206 17.62 -0.80 16.19
CA GLU A 206 16.32 -1.16 16.77
C GLU A 206 15.63 0.04 17.44
N LYS A 207 16.38 0.97 18.05
CA LYS A 207 15.80 2.26 18.53
C LYS A 207 15.26 3.07 17.37
N CYS A 208 16.01 3.15 16.26
CA CYS A 208 15.63 3.88 15.06
C CYS A 208 14.39 3.28 14.38
N VAL A 209 14.32 1.93 14.29
CA VAL A 209 13.17 1.18 13.75
C VAL A 209 11.87 1.58 14.43
N ARG A 210 11.89 1.79 15.76
CA ARG A 210 10.70 2.21 16.52
C ARG A 210 10.15 3.59 16.15
N HIS A 211 10.91 4.43 15.45
CA HIS A 211 10.41 5.72 14.94
C HIS A 211 9.55 5.61 13.68
N ALA A 212 9.60 4.49 12.95
CA ALA A 212 8.87 4.33 11.69
C ALA A 212 7.35 4.46 11.89
N ARG A 213 6.75 3.64 12.76
CA ARG A 213 5.29 3.61 12.95
C ARG A 213 4.69 4.96 13.39
N PRO A 214 5.20 5.66 14.43
CA PRO A 214 4.68 6.97 14.80
C PRO A 214 4.78 8.01 13.67
N SER A 215 5.84 7.93 12.86
CA SER A 215 6.06 8.86 11.75
C SER A 215 5.08 8.62 10.59
N VAL A 216 4.84 7.35 10.24
CA VAL A 216 3.80 6.97 9.25
C VAL A 216 2.43 7.45 9.74
N ILE A 217 2.07 7.21 11.00
CA ILE A 217 0.81 7.70 11.60
C ILE A 217 0.70 9.23 11.54
N LYS A 218 1.81 9.96 11.75
CA LYS A 218 1.83 11.43 11.65
C LYS A 218 1.56 11.90 10.23
N VAL A 219 2.17 11.26 9.23
CA VAL A 219 1.93 11.56 7.80
C VAL A 219 0.48 11.27 7.43
N ILE A 220 -0.06 10.11 7.80
CA ILE A 220 -1.48 9.76 7.60
C ILE A 220 -2.39 10.80 8.24
N THR A 221 -2.10 11.21 9.46
CA THR A 221 -2.90 12.22 10.17
C THR A 221 -2.89 13.57 9.47
N ARG A 222 -1.76 13.94 8.87
CA ARG A 222 -1.62 15.21 8.15
C ARG A 222 -2.36 15.18 6.82
N LEU A 223 -2.06 14.18 5.99
CA LEU A 223 -2.68 14.03 4.66
C LEU A 223 -4.18 13.72 4.75
N GLY A 224 -4.61 12.97 5.77
CA GLY A 224 -6.01 12.61 5.95
C GLY A 224 -6.95 13.80 6.15
N LYS A 225 -6.43 14.92 6.67
CA LYS A 225 -7.20 16.18 6.84
C LYS A 225 -7.61 16.82 5.52
N LEU A 226 -6.95 16.48 4.41
CA LEU A 226 -7.30 16.99 3.09
C LEU A 226 -8.63 16.42 2.60
N ASN A 227 -9.11 15.31 3.19
CA ASN A 227 -10.36 14.65 2.78
C ASN A 227 -10.39 14.29 1.27
N LYS A 228 -9.21 14.00 0.71
CA LYS A 228 -9.03 13.52 -0.66
C LYS A 228 -8.91 12.00 -0.69
N PRO A 229 -9.12 11.37 -1.87
CA PRO A 229 -8.75 9.98 -2.05
C PRO A 229 -7.29 9.73 -1.67
N LEU A 230 -6.99 8.70 -0.88
CA LEU A 230 -5.62 8.31 -0.55
C LEU A 230 -5.41 6.87 -0.96
N HIS A 231 -4.31 6.66 -1.68
CA HIS A 231 -3.82 5.33 -1.99
C HIS A 231 -2.68 4.96 -1.04
N PHE A 232 -2.49 3.67 -0.80
CA PHE A 232 -1.47 3.15 0.10
C PHE A 232 -0.85 1.91 -0.50
N HIS A 233 0.47 1.90 -0.63
CA HIS A 233 1.20 0.65 -0.78
C HIS A 233 1.56 0.14 0.61
N LEU A 234 1.13 -1.10 0.86
CA LEU A 234 1.23 -1.78 2.14
C LEU A 234 2.20 -2.94 2.03
N HIS A 235 3.31 -2.77 2.69
CA HIS A 235 4.27 -3.82 2.97
C HIS A 235 5.08 -3.43 4.20
N ASP A 236 5.84 -4.38 4.69
CA ASP A 236 6.78 -4.17 5.78
C ASP A 236 8.21 -4.06 5.24
N GLY A 237 9.16 -3.97 6.16
CA GLY A 237 10.58 -3.92 5.85
C GLY A 237 11.43 -3.96 7.10
N HIS A 238 12.74 -3.93 6.91
CA HIS A 238 13.71 -3.74 7.97
C HIS A 238 15.06 -3.36 7.33
N PRO A 239 15.84 -2.41 7.86
CA PRO A 239 17.12 -2.02 7.25
C PRO A 239 18.11 -3.17 7.02
N LEU A 240 18.05 -4.21 7.86
CA LEU A 240 18.86 -5.42 7.74
C LEU A 240 18.27 -6.47 6.80
N SER A 241 17.12 -6.24 6.17
CA SER A 241 16.52 -7.23 5.28
C SER A 241 17.30 -7.32 3.96
N THR A 242 17.61 -8.54 3.56
CA THR A 242 18.14 -8.88 2.23
C THR A 242 17.21 -9.85 1.51
N LEU A 243 15.96 -9.97 1.96
CA LEU A 243 15.03 -11.00 1.51
C LEU A 243 14.37 -10.67 0.17
N SER A 244 14.33 -9.38 -0.20
CA SER A 244 13.81 -9.00 -1.51
C SER A 244 14.80 -9.39 -2.61
N PRO A 245 14.36 -10.07 -3.68
CA PRO A 245 15.22 -10.38 -4.82
C PRO A 245 15.66 -9.14 -5.61
N PHE A 246 15.08 -7.97 -5.32
CA PHE A 246 15.39 -6.70 -5.97
C PHE A 246 16.39 -5.84 -5.17
N GLY A 247 16.97 -6.39 -4.10
CA GLY A 247 17.97 -5.68 -3.30
C GLY A 247 17.43 -4.54 -2.44
N VAL A 248 16.11 -4.45 -2.25
CA VAL A 248 15.47 -3.48 -1.36
C VAL A 248 15.24 -4.07 0.04
N SER A 249 15.29 -3.21 1.06
CA SER A 249 15.15 -3.60 2.46
C SER A 249 13.70 -3.67 2.95
N ASP A 250 12.73 -3.38 2.08
CA ASP A 250 11.29 -3.39 2.33
C ASP A 250 10.56 -4.37 1.39
N HIS A 251 9.29 -4.11 1.06
CA HIS A 251 8.39 -5.01 0.33
C HIS A 251 8.22 -6.39 0.97
N LEU A 252 8.27 -6.46 2.30
CA LEU A 252 8.14 -7.71 3.04
C LEU A 252 6.70 -7.97 3.47
N SER A 253 6.37 -9.25 3.67
CA SER A 253 5.18 -9.64 4.42
C SER A 253 5.20 -9.09 5.84
N PHE A 254 4.04 -8.70 6.38
CA PHE A 254 3.93 -8.29 7.79
C PHE A 254 4.16 -9.45 8.77
N PHE A 255 4.21 -10.68 8.27
CA PHE A 255 4.56 -11.88 9.05
C PHE A 255 6.04 -12.25 8.95
N GLN A 256 6.81 -11.56 8.11
CA GLN A 256 8.21 -11.87 7.88
C GLN A 256 9.03 -11.65 9.16
N THR A 257 10.01 -12.52 9.39
CA THR A 257 11.07 -12.30 10.37
C THR A 257 12.39 -12.04 9.66
N ILE A 258 13.27 -11.29 10.30
CA ILE A 258 14.58 -10.91 9.77
C ILE A 258 15.64 -11.79 10.43
N PRO A 259 16.27 -12.73 9.70
CA PRO A 259 17.33 -13.56 10.24
C PRO A 259 18.54 -12.71 10.64
N LEU A 260 19.16 -13.07 11.77
CA LEU A 260 20.40 -12.49 12.26
C LEU A 260 21.44 -13.61 12.43
N PRO A 261 22.68 -13.46 11.93
CA PRO A 261 23.74 -14.44 12.15
C PRO A 261 24.26 -14.41 13.60
N ILE A 262 23.99 -13.32 14.33
CA ILE A 262 24.35 -13.13 15.74
C ILE A 262 23.16 -13.36 16.67
N ILE A 263 23.45 -13.67 17.94
CA ILE A 263 22.43 -13.72 18.99
C ILE A 263 22.21 -12.29 19.50
N HIS A 264 21.02 -11.74 19.26
CA HIS A 264 20.57 -10.46 19.81
C HIS A 264 19.36 -10.69 20.70
N LYS A 265 19.41 -10.26 21.96
CA LYS A 265 18.34 -10.47 22.97
C LYS A 265 17.88 -11.94 23.06
N GLY A 266 18.86 -12.85 23.03
CA GLY A 266 18.63 -14.30 23.12
C GLY A 266 18.06 -14.95 21.85
N LYS A 267 18.00 -14.25 20.71
CA LYS A 267 17.43 -14.77 19.46
C LYS A 267 18.35 -14.49 18.25
N LYS A 268 18.26 -15.34 17.23
CA LYS A 268 18.89 -15.15 15.91
C LYS A 268 17.92 -14.55 14.88
N ILE A 269 16.93 -13.81 15.35
CA ILE A 269 15.92 -13.14 14.53
C ILE A 269 15.54 -11.81 15.16
N THR A 270 15.18 -10.83 14.33
CA THR A 270 14.45 -9.63 14.76
C THR A 270 13.13 -9.50 13.99
N GLY A 271 12.24 -8.66 14.52
CA GLY A 271 10.97 -8.33 13.88
C GLY A 271 11.16 -7.31 12.75
N PRO A 272 10.14 -7.16 11.88
CA PRO A 272 10.15 -6.10 10.88
C PRO A 272 9.72 -4.76 11.50
N MET A 273 9.68 -3.68 10.70
CA MET A 273 9.35 -2.32 11.17
C MET A 273 7.97 -2.24 11.82
N PHE A 274 6.98 -2.95 11.28
CA PHE A 274 5.59 -2.81 11.71
C PHE A 274 5.03 -4.09 12.33
N GLY A 275 5.22 -5.22 11.67
CA GLY A 275 4.56 -6.49 11.92
C GLY A 275 3.03 -6.39 11.86
N PRO A 276 2.31 -7.43 12.30
CA PRO A 276 0.85 -7.44 12.20
C PRO A 276 0.18 -6.38 13.07
N LYS A 277 0.76 -6.11 14.25
CA LYS A 277 0.28 -5.07 15.18
C LYS A 277 0.51 -3.66 14.63
N GLY A 278 1.60 -3.44 13.90
CA GLY A 278 1.90 -2.16 13.27
C GLY A 278 0.92 -1.87 12.14
N LEU A 279 0.66 -2.86 11.25
CA LEU A 279 -0.37 -2.73 10.22
C LEU A 279 -1.73 -2.41 10.84
N GLN A 280 -2.15 -3.15 11.88
CA GLN A 280 -3.43 -2.89 12.55
C GLN A 280 -3.53 -1.44 13.08
N ALA A 281 -2.47 -0.93 13.68
CA ALA A 281 -2.43 0.44 14.19
C ALA A 281 -2.50 1.49 13.07
N ILE A 282 -1.80 1.25 11.95
CA ILE A 282 -1.82 2.10 10.77
C ILE A 282 -3.23 2.14 10.18
N ILE A 283 -3.83 0.98 9.89
CA ILE A 283 -5.17 0.87 9.31
C ILE A 283 -6.24 1.49 10.21
N LYS A 284 -6.17 1.22 11.53
CA LYS A 284 -7.05 1.85 12.51
C LYS A 284 -6.97 3.37 12.41
N LYS A 285 -5.75 3.92 12.39
CA LYS A 285 -5.56 5.36 12.33
C LYS A 285 -6.07 5.97 11.03
N THR A 286 -5.83 5.31 9.89
CA THR A 286 -6.35 5.75 8.59
C THR A 286 -7.87 5.83 8.61
N LEU A 287 -8.56 4.80 9.11
CA LEU A 287 -10.03 4.75 9.16
C LEU A 287 -10.65 5.67 10.22
N GLU A 288 -9.90 6.09 11.24
CA GLU A 288 -10.33 7.11 12.20
C GLU A 288 -10.44 8.50 11.57
N ILE A 289 -9.67 8.79 10.51
CA ILE A 289 -9.53 10.13 9.93
C ILE A 289 -10.18 10.21 8.55
N ASN A 290 -10.15 9.13 7.78
CA ASN A 290 -10.61 9.10 6.41
C ASN A 290 -11.88 8.27 6.25
N ARG A 291 -12.74 8.72 5.32
CA ARG A 291 -13.90 7.95 4.90
C ARG A 291 -13.44 6.70 4.14
N PRO A 292 -13.95 5.50 4.45
CA PRO A 292 -13.57 4.27 3.75
C PRO A 292 -13.64 4.36 2.21
N ALA A 293 -14.66 5.04 1.67
CA ALA A 293 -14.85 5.22 0.22
C ALA A 293 -13.67 5.91 -0.50
N LEU A 294 -12.91 6.74 0.23
CA LEU A 294 -11.77 7.50 -0.27
C LEU A 294 -10.45 6.72 -0.19
N LEU A 295 -10.47 5.49 0.31
CA LEU A 295 -9.26 4.73 0.58
C LEU A 295 -9.10 3.57 -0.40
N SER A 296 -7.86 3.38 -0.85
CA SER A 296 -7.41 2.17 -1.52
C SER A 296 -6.08 1.70 -0.91
N PHE A 297 -5.95 0.39 -0.73
CA PHE A 297 -4.79 -0.27 -0.15
C PHE A 297 -4.28 -1.35 -1.12
N THR A 298 -3.08 -1.21 -1.66
CA THR A 298 -2.39 -2.26 -2.42
C THR A 298 -1.41 -2.98 -1.51
N LEU A 299 -1.49 -4.32 -1.42
CA LEU A 299 -0.43 -5.14 -0.84
C LEU A 299 0.70 -5.31 -1.85
N GLU A 300 1.82 -4.62 -1.61
CA GLU A 300 2.97 -4.60 -2.51
C GLU A 300 4.13 -5.40 -1.92
N ILE A 301 3.97 -6.72 -1.89
CA ILE A 301 4.94 -7.64 -1.28
C ILE A 301 5.72 -8.33 -2.39
N HIS A 302 7.05 -8.31 -2.32
CA HIS A 302 7.90 -9.00 -3.28
C HIS A 302 7.88 -10.53 -3.08
N PRO A 303 7.99 -11.32 -4.16
CA PRO A 303 8.13 -12.76 -4.03
C PRO A 303 9.45 -13.13 -3.35
N THR A 304 9.42 -14.27 -2.66
CA THR A 304 10.59 -14.90 -2.06
C THR A 304 10.90 -16.22 -2.80
N GLN A 305 11.86 -17.00 -2.33
CA GLN A 305 12.35 -18.20 -3.05
C GLN A 305 11.63 -19.49 -2.66
N GLU A 306 10.82 -19.44 -1.61
CA GLU A 306 10.01 -20.53 -1.10
C GLU A 306 8.96 -21.00 -2.12
N ARG A 307 8.48 -22.22 -1.91
CA ARG A 307 7.59 -22.93 -2.83
C ARG A 307 6.35 -23.41 -2.08
N ALA A 308 5.23 -23.45 -2.76
CA ALA A 308 3.99 -24.05 -2.28
C ALA A 308 3.43 -24.96 -3.38
N THR A 309 3.04 -26.17 -3.00
CA THR A 309 2.51 -27.16 -3.94
C THR A 309 1.25 -26.66 -4.64
N LEU A 310 1.11 -27.00 -5.92
CA LEU A 310 -0.09 -26.74 -6.72
C LEU A 310 -1.06 -27.89 -6.46
N ILE A 311 -2.17 -27.64 -5.76
CA ILE A 311 -3.16 -28.69 -5.46
C ILE A 311 -4.23 -28.65 -6.54
N GLU A 312 -5.10 -27.64 -6.48
CA GLU A 312 -6.28 -27.52 -7.34
C GLU A 312 -5.91 -26.95 -8.72
N GLU A 313 -4.87 -26.13 -8.78
CA GLU A 313 -4.44 -25.37 -9.96
C GLU A 313 -3.38 -26.11 -10.79
N SER A 314 -3.03 -27.34 -10.39
CA SER A 314 -1.99 -28.16 -11.04
C SER A 314 -2.26 -28.42 -12.53
N GLN A 315 -3.53 -28.36 -12.94
CA GLN A 315 -4.00 -28.53 -14.31
C GLN A 315 -3.59 -27.37 -15.24
N LEU A 316 -3.45 -26.15 -14.71
CA LEU A 316 -2.98 -24.98 -15.49
C LEU A 316 -1.56 -25.18 -16.04
N PHE A 317 -0.80 -26.09 -15.42
CA PHE A 317 0.62 -26.32 -15.72
C PHE A 317 0.88 -27.74 -16.24
N HIS A 318 -0.11 -28.38 -16.88
CA HIS A 318 0.04 -29.74 -17.41
C HIS A 318 1.11 -29.87 -18.50
N HIS A 319 1.38 -28.77 -19.21
CA HIS A 319 2.36 -28.65 -20.28
C HIS A 319 3.78 -28.37 -19.77
N TRP A 320 3.94 -28.09 -18.48
CA TRP A 320 5.24 -27.84 -17.86
C TRP A 320 5.84 -29.14 -17.31
N GLN A 321 7.10 -29.40 -17.67
CA GLN A 321 7.88 -30.49 -17.07
C GLN A 321 8.41 -30.13 -15.68
N ASP A 322 8.89 -28.89 -15.51
CA ASP A 322 9.32 -28.33 -14.22
C ASP A 322 8.30 -27.30 -13.73
N LYS A 323 7.68 -27.57 -12.58
CA LYS A 323 6.66 -26.71 -11.97
C LYS A 323 7.22 -25.74 -10.93
N THR A 324 8.55 -25.69 -10.76
CA THR A 324 9.23 -24.86 -9.75
C THR A 324 8.74 -23.41 -9.74
N ASN A 325 8.63 -22.77 -10.90
CA ASN A 325 8.20 -21.37 -10.99
C ASN A 325 6.71 -21.19 -10.66
N ALA A 326 5.86 -22.14 -11.02
CA ALA A 326 4.46 -22.14 -10.64
C ALA A 326 4.30 -22.34 -9.13
N GLU A 327 5.10 -23.19 -8.49
CA GLU A 327 5.10 -23.37 -7.04
C GLU A 327 5.60 -22.13 -6.28
N ARG A 328 6.62 -21.43 -6.81
CA ARG A 328 7.09 -20.14 -6.28
C ARG A 328 5.99 -19.07 -6.39
N GLN A 329 5.34 -18.97 -7.54
CA GLN A 329 4.21 -18.06 -7.75
C GLN A 329 3.08 -18.37 -6.78
N ASN A 330 2.72 -19.64 -6.59
CA ASN A 330 1.69 -20.04 -5.66
C ASN A 330 2.05 -19.71 -4.19
N HIS A 331 3.31 -19.88 -3.80
CA HIS A 331 3.78 -19.45 -2.49
C HIS A 331 3.63 -17.94 -2.28
N TRP A 332 4.07 -17.15 -3.26
CA TRP A 332 3.97 -15.70 -3.21
C TRP A 332 2.51 -15.22 -3.14
N LEU A 333 1.63 -15.76 -3.98
CA LEU A 333 0.19 -15.47 -3.97
C LEU A 333 -0.44 -15.84 -2.62
N THR A 334 -0.04 -16.97 -2.04
CA THR A 334 -0.48 -17.39 -0.70
C THR A 334 -0.04 -16.38 0.37
N THR A 335 1.17 -15.84 0.26
CA THR A 335 1.67 -14.77 1.14
C THR A 335 0.85 -13.49 0.99
N LEU A 336 0.54 -13.06 -0.24
CA LEU A 336 -0.34 -11.91 -0.48
C LEU A 336 -1.73 -12.12 0.14
N ILE A 337 -2.34 -13.29 -0.04
CA ILE A 337 -3.65 -13.64 0.53
C ILE A 337 -3.61 -13.66 2.06
N GLN A 338 -2.53 -14.16 2.66
CA GLN A 338 -2.36 -14.14 4.12
C GLN A 338 -2.33 -12.70 4.66
N ASN A 339 -1.60 -11.81 3.99
CA ASN A 339 -1.56 -10.39 4.35
C ASN A 339 -2.89 -9.69 4.07
N HIS A 340 -3.63 -10.10 3.03
CA HIS A 340 -4.97 -9.60 2.76
C HIS A 340 -5.96 -9.95 3.88
N LYS A 341 -5.92 -11.19 4.38
CA LYS A 341 -6.72 -11.60 5.54
C LYS A 341 -6.39 -10.76 6.78
N LEU A 342 -5.13 -10.41 6.99
CA LEU A 342 -4.72 -9.51 8.08
C LEU A 342 -5.25 -8.09 7.88
N LEU A 343 -5.19 -7.56 6.66
CA LEU A 343 -5.73 -6.25 6.29
C LEU A 343 -7.25 -6.19 6.53
N GLN A 344 -8.00 -7.16 6.03
CA GLN A 344 -9.46 -7.26 6.22
C GLN A 344 -9.84 -7.32 7.70
N LYS A 345 -9.11 -8.11 8.50
CA LYS A 345 -9.30 -8.17 9.97
C LYS A 345 -9.04 -6.81 10.61
N SER A 346 -8.00 -6.10 10.16
CA SER A 346 -7.66 -4.77 10.68
C SER A 346 -8.72 -3.72 10.32
N ILE A 347 -9.25 -3.74 9.10
CA ILE A 347 -10.36 -2.88 8.65
C ILE A 347 -11.62 -3.14 9.48
N THR A 348 -12.00 -4.42 9.63
CA THR A 348 -13.18 -4.82 10.41
C THR A 348 -13.09 -4.37 11.86
N ALA A 349 -11.93 -4.60 12.50
CA ALA A 349 -11.69 -4.21 13.89
C ALA A 349 -11.76 -2.68 14.09
N ALA A 350 -11.26 -1.91 13.13
CA ALA A 350 -11.35 -0.45 13.17
C ALA A 350 -12.82 0.04 13.05
N GLY A 351 -13.61 -0.54 12.14
CA GLY A 351 -15.02 -0.19 11.95
C GLY A 351 -15.92 -0.50 13.15
N GLN A 352 -15.66 -1.59 13.89
CA GLN A 352 -16.38 -1.90 15.14
C GLN A 352 -16.07 -0.93 16.28
N THR A 353 -14.90 -0.28 16.23
CA THR A 353 -14.48 0.66 17.27
C THR A 353 -15.12 2.05 17.06
N THR A 354 -15.35 2.45 15.82
CA THR A 354 -16.00 3.73 15.49
C THR A 354 -17.51 3.69 15.71
N SER A 355 -18.19 2.57 15.45
CA SER A 355 -19.63 2.43 15.71
C SER A 355 -19.98 2.52 17.20
N LYS A 356 -19.15 1.96 18.08
CA LYS A 356 -19.35 2.03 19.55
C LYS A 356 -19.20 3.44 20.13
N LYS A 357 -18.46 4.34 19.48
CA LYS A 357 -18.33 5.74 19.93
C LYS A 357 -19.50 6.64 19.50
N ASN A 358 -20.33 6.19 18.56
CA ASN A 358 -21.45 6.97 18.01
C ASN A 358 -22.84 6.48 18.48
N SER A 359 -22.92 5.58 19.47
CA SER A 359 -24.21 5.28 20.12
C SER A 359 -24.61 6.46 21.02
N PRO A 360 -25.74 7.17 20.77
CA PRO A 360 -26.22 8.16 21.70
C PRO A 360 -26.61 7.46 23.01
N ILE A 361 -26.02 7.89 24.12
CA ILE A 361 -26.52 7.56 25.45
C ILE A 361 -27.87 8.28 25.58
N VAL A 362 -28.95 7.61 25.19
CA VAL A 362 -30.30 8.04 25.56
C VAL A 362 -30.49 7.61 27.01
N GLN A 363 -30.26 8.52 27.95
CA GLN A 363 -30.79 8.36 29.30
C GLN A 363 -32.31 8.54 29.21
N PRO A 364 -33.13 7.60 29.71
CA PRO A 364 -34.56 7.79 29.78
C PRO A 364 -34.87 8.84 30.85
N VAL A 365 -35.39 10.00 30.43
CA VAL A 365 -36.02 10.97 31.33
C VAL A 365 -37.30 10.33 31.88
N LEU A 366 -37.27 9.90 33.14
CA LEU A 366 -38.45 9.50 33.88
C LEU A 366 -39.33 10.73 34.11
N ALA A 367 -40.42 10.82 33.36
CA ALA A 367 -41.47 11.80 33.60
C ALA A 367 -42.20 11.47 34.91
N SER A 368 -42.05 12.35 35.90
CA SER A 368 -42.79 12.30 37.16
C SER A 368 -44.28 12.56 36.92
N LYS A 369 -45.13 11.54 37.11
CA LYS A 369 -46.58 11.74 37.24
C LYS A 369 -46.89 12.27 38.65
N LYS A 370 -47.20 13.56 38.77
CA LYS A 370 -47.89 14.11 39.96
C LYS A 370 -49.37 13.69 39.88
N GLN A 371 -49.81 12.95 40.89
CA GLN A 371 -51.21 12.68 41.17
C GLN A 371 -51.93 13.99 41.54
N ILE A 372 -53.06 14.25 40.91
CA ILE A 372 -54.07 15.18 41.41
C ILE A 372 -55.13 14.31 42.10
N GLY A 373 -55.12 14.33 43.43
CA GLY A 373 -56.20 13.79 44.26
C GLY A 373 -57.37 14.78 44.30
N LYS A 374 -58.59 14.27 44.08
CA LYS A 374 -59.84 14.97 44.36
C LYS A 374 -60.10 14.96 45.86
N ALA A 375 -60.59 16.09 46.36
CA ALA A 375 -61.24 16.20 47.66
C ALA A 375 -62.54 15.36 47.66
N THR A 376 -62.65 14.45 48.63
CA THR A 376 -63.48 14.58 49.83
C THR A 376 -62.76 13.87 50.97
#